data_AF-A0A0N0AST3-F1
#
_entry.id   AF-A0A0N0AST3-F1
#
_cell.length_a   1.000
_cell.length_b   1.000
_cell.length_c   1.000
_cell.angle_alpha   90.00
_cell.angle_beta   90.00
_cell.angle_gamma   90.00
#
_symmetry.space_group_name_H-M   'P 1'
#
loop_
_entity.id
_entity.type
_entity.pdbx_description
1 polymer ?
#
loop_
_entity_poly.entity_id
_entity_poly.type
_entity_poly.pdbx_seq_one_letter_code
_entity_poly.pdbx_strand_id
1 'polypeptide(L)'
;AEVPDGGVVVLDAGAVTERLAARLPVDRGYTVVTNSVSVASVLAPRTDVVVHLIGGRLDRRAGAAVATDRELEGLSADVAFVVPGGVSFERGLTSVDPVQGRSKRALMDAARTVVVLAEHTRIDHDR
;
A
#
# COMPACT_ATOMS: atom_id res chain seq x y z
N ALA A 1 4.09 12.09 11.32
CA ALA A 1 5.21 12.64 10.55
C ALA A 1 5.02 12.31 9.07
N GLU A 2 4.86 11.03 8.72
CA GLU A 2 4.78 10.63 7.30
C GLU A 2 3.37 10.59 6.67
N VAL A 3 2.30 10.60 7.48
CA VAL A 3 0.94 10.77 6.95
C VAL A 3 0.74 12.26 6.65
N PRO A 4 0.41 12.65 5.40
CA PRO A 4 0.23 14.04 5.03
C PRO A 4 -1.02 14.64 5.70
N ASP A 5 -1.10 15.97 5.73
CA ASP A 5 -2.29 16.66 6.23
C ASP A 5 -3.38 16.72 5.16
N GLY A 6 -4.02 15.57 4.91
CA GLY A 6 -4.92 15.36 3.77
C GLY A 6 -4.19 14.92 2.50
N GLY A 7 -4.95 14.71 1.41
CA GLY A 7 -4.39 14.34 0.10
C GLY A 7 -4.48 12.85 -0.22
N VAL A 8 -3.66 12.41 -1.18
CA VAL A 8 -3.70 11.07 -1.79
C VAL A 8 -2.70 10.14 -1.12
N VAL A 9 -3.22 9.09 -0.48
CA VAL A 9 -2.43 8.10 0.25
C VAL A 9 -2.62 6.72 -0.38
N VAL A 10 -1.52 6.09 -0.77
CA VAL A 10 -1.52 4.69 -1.20
C VAL A 10 -1.29 3.80 0.02
N LEU A 11 -2.18 2.81 0.23
CA LEU A 11 -2.04 1.77 1.25
C LEU A 11 -1.96 0.41 0.58
N ASP A 12 -0.79 -0.23 0.65
CA ASP A 12 -0.58 -1.61 0.20
C ASP A 12 -1.30 -2.61 1.10
N ALA A 13 -1.42 -3.87 0.68
CA ALA A 13 -1.99 -4.94 1.46
C ALA A 13 -1.08 -5.37 2.61
N GLY A 14 -1.66 -5.46 3.80
CA GLY A 14 -1.01 -5.99 4.99
C GLY A 14 -1.74 -5.61 6.28
N ALA A 15 -1.52 -6.40 7.33
CA ALA A 15 -2.16 -6.14 8.63
C ALA A 15 -1.73 -4.79 9.24
N VAL A 16 -0.51 -4.32 8.94
CA VAL A 16 -0.02 -3.03 9.44
C VAL A 16 -0.69 -1.86 8.72
N THR A 17 -0.88 -1.93 7.40
CA THR A 17 -1.57 -0.90 6.63
C THR A 17 -3.07 -0.86 6.94
N GLU A 18 -3.69 -2.00 7.23
CA GLU A 18 -5.08 -2.06 7.73
C GLU A 18 -5.24 -1.32 9.07
N ARG A 19 -4.31 -1.53 10.00
CA ARG A 19 -4.28 -0.80 11.28
C ARG A 19 -4.01 0.68 11.11
N LEU A 20 -3.21 1.07 10.11
CA LEU A 20 -2.96 2.46 9.75
C LEU A 20 -4.23 3.11 9.17
N ALA A 21 -4.93 2.42 8.26
CA ALA A 21 -6.19 2.88 7.68
C ALA A 21 -7.23 3.20 8.76
N ALA A 22 -7.39 2.30 9.74
CA ALA A 22 -8.30 2.48 10.87
C ALA A 22 -7.94 3.69 11.77
N ARG A 23 -6.71 4.21 11.68
CA ARG A 23 -6.19 5.32 12.49
C ARG A 23 -5.94 6.58 11.68
N LEU A 24 -6.33 6.61 10.41
CA LEU A 24 -6.22 7.83 9.62
C LEU A 24 -7.01 8.96 10.31
N PRO A 25 -6.44 10.18 10.43
CA PRO A 25 -7.15 11.31 11.01
C PRO A 25 -8.51 11.54 10.35
N VAL A 26 -9.45 12.04 11.13
CA VAL A 26 -10.76 12.50 10.62
C VAL A 26 -10.66 13.93 10.10
N ASP A 27 -11.56 14.30 9.20
CA ASP A 27 -11.76 15.68 8.71
C ASP A 27 -10.55 16.30 7.98
N ARG A 28 -9.69 15.48 7.38
CA ARG A 28 -8.53 15.94 6.58
C ARG A 28 -8.70 15.76 5.06
N GLY A 29 -9.80 15.17 4.60
CA GLY A 29 -10.08 15.00 3.17
C GLY A 29 -9.09 14.08 2.47
N TYR A 30 -8.98 12.83 2.92
CA TYR A 30 -8.09 11.86 2.30
C TYR A 30 -8.73 11.21 1.08
N THR A 31 -7.90 10.96 0.07
CA THR A 31 -8.15 10.01 -1.01
C THR A 31 -7.23 8.81 -0.81
N VAL A 32 -7.79 7.69 -0.38
CA VAL A 32 -7.03 6.45 -0.17
C VAL A 32 -7.12 5.59 -1.42
N VAL A 33 -5.97 5.28 -2.00
CA VAL A 33 -5.83 4.26 -3.05
C VAL A 33 -5.26 3.00 -2.43
N THR A 34 -5.89 1.84 -2.64
CA THR A 34 -5.42 0.59 -2.05
C THR A 34 -5.64 -0.59 -2.97
N ASN A 35 -4.71 -1.55 -2.96
CA ASN A 35 -4.91 -2.86 -3.58
C ASN A 35 -5.51 -3.89 -2.60
N SER A 36 -5.81 -3.50 -1.37
CA SER A 36 -6.26 -4.40 -0.32
C SER A 36 -7.76 -4.34 -0.10
N VAL A 37 -8.40 -5.50 -0.20
CA VAL A 37 -9.83 -5.64 0.10
C VAL A 37 -10.11 -5.35 1.58
N SER A 38 -9.20 -5.72 2.49
CA SER A 38 -9.39 -5.47 3.93
C SER A 38 -9.26 -3.99 4.27
N VAL A 39 -8.26 -3.29 3.72
CA VAL A 39 -8.13 -1.83 3.87
C VAL A 39 -9.36 -1.11 3.33
N ALA A 40 -9.81 -1.47 2.11
CA ALA A 40 -11.01 -0.90 1.52
C ALA A 40 -12.24 -1.13 2.41
N SER A 41 -12.37 -2.33 2.99
CA SER A 41 -13.48 -2.69 3.88
C SER A 41 -13.45 -1.92 5.20
N VAL A 42 -12.26 -1.66 5.77
CA VAL A 42 -12.07 -0.84 6.98
C VAL A 42 -12.50 0.62 6.73
N LEU A 43 -12.22 1.14 5.54
CA LEU A 43 -12.51 2.54 5.20
C LEU A 43 -13.92 2.75 4.60
N ALA A 44 -14.57 1.70 4.08
CA ALA A 44 -15.89 1.80 3.45
C ALA A 44 -16.98 2.50 4.30
N PRO A 45 -17.00 2.37 5.65
CA PRO A 45 -17.99 3.09 6.47
C PRO A 45 -17.68 4.58 6.66
N ARG A 46 -16.48 5.06 6.29
CA ARG A 46 -16.08 6.46 6.50
C ARG A 46 -16.55 7.33 5.34
N THR A 47 -17.33 8.36 5.66
CA THR A 47 -17.85 9.33 4.69
C THR A 47 -16.89 10.47 4.41
N ASP A 48 -15.83 10.62 5.22
CA ASP A 48 -14.84 11.69 5.12
C ASP A 48 -13.56 11.28 4.36
N VAL A 49 -13.53 10.05 3.83
CA VAL A 49 -12.42 9.48 3.04
C VAL A 49 -12.95 8.97 1.71
N VAL A 50 -12.35 9.39 0.61
CA VAL A 50 -12.60 8.79 -0.71
C VAL A 50 -11.74 7.53 -0.84
N VAL A 51 -12.34 6.39 -1.19
CA VAL A 51 -11.64 5.11 -1.31
C VAL A 51 -11.62 4.64 -2.76
N HIS A 52 -10.43 4.45 -3.32
CA HIS A 52 -10.19 3.80 -4.61
C HIS A 52 -9.57 2.42 -4.37
N LEU A 53 -10.36 1.37 -4.59
CA LEU A 53 -9.85 0.00 -4.60
C LEU A 53 -9.32 -0.31 -6.00
N ILE A 54 -8.03 -0.61 -6.09
CA ILE A 54 -7.41 -1.14 -7.30
C ILE A 54 -8.02 -2.52 -7.56
N GLY A 55 -8.65 -2.66 -8.73
CA GLY A 55 -9.30 -3.89 -9.16
C GLY A 55 -8.33 -4.92 -9.74
N GLY A 56 -8.86 -5.89 -10.48
CA GLY A 56 -8.05 -6.87 -11.20
C GLY A 56 -7.98 -8.24 -10.52
N ARG A 57 -6.88 -8.97 -10.76
CA ARG A 57 -6.71 -10.34 -10.24
C ARG A 57 -6.38 -10.30 -8.76
N LEU A 58 -7.24 -10.90 -7.94
CA LEU A 58 -7.00 -11.07 -6.51
C LEU A 58 -6.02 -12.22 -6.24
N ASP A 59 -4.88 -11.90 -5.62
CA ASP A 59 -4.06 -12.89 -4.94
C ASP A 59 -4.65 -13.16 -3.56
N ARG A 60 -5.28 -14.32 -3.41
CA ARG A 60 -5.93 -14.74 -2.16
C ARG A 60 -4.96 -14.92 -1.00
N ARG A 61 -3.68 -15.24 -1.26
CA ARG A 61 -2.67 -15.41 -0.20
C ARG A 61 -2.20 -14.07 0.32
N ALA A 62 -2.02 -13.10 -0.57
CA ALA A 62 -1.63 -11.75 -0.21
C ALA A 62 -2.82 -10.90 0.29
N GLY A 63 -4.06 -11.30 0.00
CA GLY A 63 -5.25 -10.49 0.27
C GLY A 63 -5.27 -9.20 -0.56
N ALA A 64 -4.62 -9.23 -1.73
CA ALA A 64 -4.29 -8.07 -2.53
C ALA A 64 -4.68 -8.28 -4.00
N ALA A 65 -5.29 -7.28 -4.60
CA ALA A 65 -5.36 -7.18 -6.05
C ALA A 65 -3.95 -6.93 -6.60
N VAL A 66 -3.64 -7.55 -7.73
CA VAL A 66 -2.37 -7.32 -8.43
C VAL A 66 -2.47 -5.99 -9.15
N ALA A 67 -1.84 -4.96 -8.61
CA ALA A 67 -1.74 -3.66 -9.26
C ALA A 67 -0.74 -3.71 -10.41
N THR A 68 -1.08 -3.05 -11.51
CA THR A 68 -0.24 -2.88 -12.68
C THR A 68 -0.03 -1.41 -12.98
N ASP A 69 1.04 -1.08 -13.72
CA ASP A 69 1.35 0.30 -14.11
C ASP A 69 0.17 0.98 -14.83
N ARG A 70 -0.63 0.20 -15.57
CA ARG A 70 -1.82 0.67 -16.27
C ARG A 70 -2.96 1.09 -15.33
N GLU A 71 -3.15 0.39 -14.22
CA GLU A 71 -4.19 0.74 -13.24
C GLU A 71 -3.80 1.97 -12.41
N LEU A 72 -2.50 2.25 -12.34
CA LEU A 72 -1.94 3.39 -11.63
C LEU A 72 -1.57 4.54 -12.57
N GLU A 73 -1.87 4.41 -13.87
CA GLU A 73 -1.54 5.43 -14.86
C GLU A 73 -2.27 6.75 -14.53
N GLY A 74 -1.50 7.84 -14.42
CA GLY A 74 -2.02 9.15 -14.03
C GLY A 74 -2.24 9.32 -12.52
N LEU A 75 -1.99 8.29 -11.69
CA LEU A 75 -1.94 8.45 -10.25
C LEU A 75 -0.65 9.13 -9.83
N SER A 76 -0.78 10.19 -9.03
CA SER A 76 0.34 10.83 -8.34
C SER A 76 -0.01 10.96 -6.87
N ALA A 77 0.39 9.97 -6.07
CA ALA A 77 0.12 9.95 -4.63
C ALA A 77 1.13 10.78 -3.84
N ASP A 78 0.68 11.35 -2.73
CA ASP A 78 1.55 12.10 -1.82
C ASP A 78 2.50 11.15 -1.09
N VAL A 79 1.98 10.03 -0.60
CA VAL A 79 2.74 8.98 0.09
C VAL A 79 2.17 7.60 -0.20
N ALA A 80 3.05 6.61 -0.36
CA ALA A 80 2.70 5.19 -0.37
C ALA A 80 3.26 4.48 0.86
N PHE A 81 2.39 3.80 1.60
CA PHE A 81 2.77 2.89 2.66
C PHE A 81 2.79 1.46 2.12
N VAL A 82 3.99 0.90 1.96
CA VAL A 82 4.22 -0.38 1.28
C VAL A 82 4.76 -1.43 2.24
N VAL A 83 4.24 -2.64 2.16
CA VAL A 83 4.67 -3.77 3.00
C VAL A 83 5.55 -4.70 2.15
N PRO A 84 6.86 -4.79 2.40
CA PRO A 84 7.74 -5.64 1.59
C PRO A 84 7.58 -7.13 1.97
N GLY A 85 8.02 -8.02 1.09
CA GLY A 85 8.16 -9.44 1.42
C GLY A 85 9.32 -9.67 2.40
N GLY A 86 10.42 -8.95 2.21
CA GLY A 86 11.58 -8.90 3.08
C GLY A 86 12.40 -7.62 2.86
N VAL A 87 13.34 -7.36 3.76
CA VAL A 87 14.31 -6.25 3.65
C VAL A 87 15.70 -6.84 3.74
N SER A 88 16.42 -6.82 2.61
CA SER A 88 17.80 -7.28 2.47
C SER A 88 18.74 -6.07 2.45
N PHE A 89 19.87 -6.14 3.16
CA PHE A 89 20.88 -5.08 3.11
C PHE A 89 21.57 -4.99 1.74
N GLU A 90 21.66 -6.11 1.02
CA GLU A 90 22.29 -6.15 -0.30
C GLU A 90 21.29 -5.86 -1.42
N ARG A 91 20.06 -6.39 -1.31
CA ARG A 91 19.07 -6.36 -2.40
C ARG A 91 17.96 -5.34 -2.22
N GLY A 92 17.89 -4.69 -1.05
CA GLY A 92 16.79 -3.79 -0.71
C GLY A 92 15.49 -4.55 -0.43
N LEU A 93 14.36 -4.04 -0.91
CA LEU A 93 13.06 -4.66 -0.69
C LEU A 93 12.91 -5.92 -1.56
N THR A 94 12.61 -7.05 -0.93
CA THR A 94 12.47 -8.34 -1.60
C THR A 94 11.02 -8.80 -1.65
N SER A 95 10.73 -9.72 -2.59
CA SER A 95 9.46 -10.42 -2.68
C SER A 95 9.68 -11.82 -3.25
N VAL A 96 9.12 -12.83 -2.60
CA VAL A 96 9.13 -14.23 -3.08
C VAL A 96 8.31 -14.44 -4.35
N ASP A 97 7.33 -13.58 -4.62
CA ASP A 97 6.47 -13.67 -5.80
C ASP A 97 6.79 -12.49 -6.74
N PRO A 98 7.33 -12.74 -7.96
CA PRO A 98 7.62 -11.70 -8.93
C PRO A 98 6.41 -10.83 -9.30
N VAL A 99 5.19 -11.38 -9.25
CA VAL A 99 3.94 -10.63 -9.48
C VAL A 99 3.74 -9.61 -8.37
N GLN A 100 3.91 -10.03 -7.11
CA GLN A 100 3.80 -9.13 -5.96
C GLN A 100 4.91 -8.08 -5.95
N GLY A 101 6.14 -8.48 -6.30
CA GLY A 101 7.26 -7.55 -6.45
C GLY A 101 6.97 -6.46 -7.48
N ARG A 102 6.45 -6.82 -8.66
CA ARG A 102 6.04 -5.84 -9.69
C ARG A 102 4.88 -4.98 -9.22
N SER A 103 3.86 -5.57 -8.59
CA SER A 103 2.72 -4.81 -8.08
C SER A 103 3.13 -3.77 -7.04
N LYS A 104 3.99 -4.14 -6.09
CA LYS A 104 4.50 -3.20 -5.08
C LYS A 104 5.37 -2.12 -5.70
N ARG A 105 6.20 -2.48 -6.69
CA ARG A 105 6.98 -1.49 -7.43
C ARG A 105 6.10 -0.47 -8.14
N ALA A 106 5.04 -0.92 -8.80
CA ALA A 106 4.06 -0.02 -9.42
C ALA A 106 3.43 0.94 -8.40
N LEU A 107 3.06 0.45 -7.21
CA LEU A 107 2.55 1.29 -6.11
C LEU A 107 3.59 2.32 -5.62
N MET A 108 4.85 1.91 -5.52
CA MET A 108 5.96 2.79 -5.12
C MET A 108 6.21 3.88 -6.16
N ASP A 109 6.23 3.51 -7.43
CA ASP A 109 6.51 4.42 -8.55
C ASP A 109 5.38 5.46 -8.75
N ALA A 110 4.16 5.17 -8.28
CA ALA A 110 3.02 6.08 -8.32
C ALA A 110 3.00 7.14 -7.19
N ALA A 111 3.99 7.15 -6.29
CA ALA A 111 4.02 8.02 -5.12
C ALA A 111 5.29 8.87 -5.02
N ARG A 112 5.16 10.10 -4.52
CA ARG A 112 6.31 11.01 -4.30
C ARG A 112 7.18 10.59 -3.12
N THR A 113 6.55 10.01 -2.10
CA THR A 113 7.23 9.51 -0.89
C THR A 113 6.82 8.07 -0.67
N VAL A 114 7.79 7.20 -0.38
CA VAL A 114 7.53 5.80 -0.06
C VAL A 114 7.93 5.54 1.38
N VAL A 115 6.99 5.04 2.18
CA VAL A 115 7.20 4.61 3.55
C VAL A 115 7.08 3.09 3.60
N VAL A 116 8.17 2.43 3.96
CA VAL A 116 8.22 0.97 4.08
C VAL A 116 7.79 0.57 5.48
N LEU A 117 6.77 -0.28 5.55
CA LEU A 117 6.28 -0.87 6.80
C LEU A 117 6.74 -2.32 6.91
N ALA A 118 7.86 -2.53 7.59
CA ALA A 118 8.45 -3.85 7.79
C ALA A 118 8.40 -4.26 9.26
N GLU A 119 8.05 -5.52 9.52
CA GLU A 119 8.25 -6.13 10.83
C GLU A 119 9.73 -6.49 10.98
N HIS A 120 10.29 -6.31 12.19
CA HIS A 120 11.70 -6.57 12.46
C HIS A 120 12.15 -8.00 12.08
N THR A 121 11.24 -8.98 12.13
CA THR A 121 11.46 -10.37 11.71
C THR A 121 11.69 -10.55 10.21
N ARG A 122 11.49 -9.50 9.40
CA ARG A 122 11.72 -9.49 7.95
C ARG A 122 12.99 -8.71 7.55
N ILE A 123 13.72 -8.17 8.53
CA ILE A 123 14.99 -7.45 8.29
C ILE A 123 16.13 -8.46 8.23
N ASP A 124 17.05 -8.26 7.27
CA ASP A 124 18.14 -9.17 6.93
C ASP A 124 17.67 -10.57 6.52
N HIS A 125 16.42 -10.64 6.03
CA HIS A 125 15.85 -11.84 5.46
C HIS A 125 15.70 -11.69 3.96
N ASP A 126 16.50 -12.49 3.28
CA ASP A 126 16.62 -12.57 1.83
C ASP A 126 15.45 -13.27 1.12
N ARG A 127 14.48 -13.76 1.90
CA ARG A 127 13.29 -14.49 1.42
C ARG A 127 12.19 -13.53 1.04
#